data_AF-A0A1N6XAD1-F1
#
_entry.id   AF-A0A1N6XAD1-F1
#
_cell.length_a   1.000
_cell.length_b   1.000
_cell.length_c   1.000
_cell.angle_alpha   90.00
_cell.angle_beta   90.00
_cell.angle_gamma   90.00
#
_symmetry.space_group_name_H-M   'P 1'
#
loop_
_entity.id
_entity.type
_entity.pdbx_description
1 polymer ?
#
loop_
_entity_poly.entity_id
_entity_poly.type
_entity_poly.pdbx_seq_one_letter_code
_entity_poly.pdbx_strand_id
1 'polypeptide(L)' 'MGQQHNRPFRSFQVRDISYLDGNRPCFDIVFHDDENRCERYSESVWDTQEAAELVASHMEHHGSRPYHWDVLRKKA' A
#
# COMPACT_ATOMS: atom_id res chain seq x y z
N MET A 1 12.91 14.11 18.71
CA MET A 1 13.50 13.89 17.37
C MET A 1 13.29 12.43 17.03
N GLY A 2 12.18 12.12 16.35
CA GLY A 2 11.81 10.75 15.96
C GLY A 2 12.52 10.39 14.66
N GLN A 3 13.26 9.29 14.69
CA GLN A 3 14.18 8.88 13.63
C GLN A 3 13.45 8.70 12.30
N GLN A 4 13.73 9.57 11.34
CA GLN A 4 13.45 9.33 9.92
C GLN A 4 14.35 8.18 9.47
N HIS A 5 13.83 6.96 9.57
CA HIS A 5 14.44 5.83 8.89
C HIS A 5 14.43 6.13 7.39
N ASN A 6 15.63 6.39 6.88
CA ASN A 6 15.99 6.31 5.47
C ASN A 6 15.82 4.85 5.00
N ARG A 7 14.58 4.34 4.97
CA ARG A 7 14.26 3.13 4.22
C ARG A 7 14.38 3.53 2.74
N PRO A 8 15.00 2.70 1.87
CA PRO A 8 14.89 2.93 0.43
C PRO A 8 13.40 3.14 0.14
N PHE A 9 13.05 4.18 -0.62
CA PHE A 9 11.67 4.51 -0.98
C PHE A 9 10.95 3.22 -1.35
N ARG A 10 10.17 2.66 -0.42
CA ARG A 10 9.41 1.45 -0.67
C ARG A 10 8.24 1.90 -1.52
N SER A 11 8.16 1.39 -2.72
CA SER A 11 7.05 1.69 -3.62
C SER A 11 5.76 1.12 -3.03
N PHE A 12 5.85 0.07 -2.20
CA PHE A 12 4.69 -0.54 -1.55
C PHE A 12 4.64 -0.28 -0.04
N GLN A 13 3.45 0.11 0.43
CA GLN A 13 3.15 0.35 1.84
C GLN A 13 1.85 -0.37 2.22
N VAL A 14 1.85 -1.10 3.34
CA VAL A 14 0.62 -1.65 3.91
C VAL A 14 -0.10 -0.55 4.70
N ARG A 15 -1.41 -0.44 4.51
CA ARG A 15 -2.27 0.51 5.21
C ARG A 15 -3.40 -0.23 5.92
N ASP A 16 -3.63 0.17 7.17
CA ASP A 16 -4.79 -0.30 7.95
C ASP A 16 -6.04 0.46 7.50
N ILE A 17 -7.04 -0.29 7.06
CA ILE A 17 -8.36 0.21 6.68
C ILE A 17 -9.47 -0.44 7.53
N SER A 18 -9.11 -0.99 8.68
CA SER A 18 -10.04 -1.59 9.65
C SER A 18 -11.15 -0.62 10.09
N TYR A 19 -10.90 0.69 9.99
CA TYR A 19 -11.88 1.75 10.26
C TYR A 19 -13.05 1.78 9.24
N LEU A 20 -12.88 1.21 8.04
CA LEU A 20 -13.91 1.17 7.00
C LEU A 20 -14.89 0.01 7.20
N ASP A 21 -14.42 -1.14 7.67
CA ASP A 21 -15.22 -2.38 7.77
C ASP A 21 -15.64 -2.68 9.21
N GLY A 22 -16.26 -1.71 9.89
CA GLY A 22 -16.87 -1.93 11.19
C GLY A 22 -15.93 -2.51 12.26
N ASN A 23 -14.64 -2.12 12.22
CA ASN A 23 -13.59 -2.57 13.13
C ASN A 23 -13.14 -4.03 12.94
N ARG A 24 -13.42 -4.65 11.79
CA ARG A 24 -12.77 -5.91 11.38
C ARG A 24 -11.35 -5.61 10.90
N PRO A 25 -10.36 -6.43 11.28
CA PRO A 25 -8.99 -6.24 10.83
C PRO A 25 -8.94 -6.34 9.30
N CYS A 26 -8.57 -5.24 8.65
CA CYS A 26 -8.60 -5.12 7.20
C CYS A 26 -7.43 -4.25 6.77
N PHE A 27 -6.57 -4.80 5.93
CA PHE A 27 -5.36 -4.15 5.45
C PHE A 27 -5.39 -4.10 3.93
N ASP A 28 -4.99 -2.97 3.34
CA ASP A 28 -4.74 -2.86 1.90
C ASP A 28 -3.27 -2.52 1.63
N ILE A 29 -2.90 -2.60 0.35
CA ILE A 29 -1.55 -2.24 -0.10
C ILE A 29 -1.66 -0.97 -0.93
N VAL A 30 -0.84 0.01 -0.60
CA VAL A 30 -0.67 1.27 -1.30
C VAL A 30 0.61 1.19 -2.12
N PHE A 31 0.50 1.46 -3.41
CA PHE A 31 1.62 1.65 -4.31
C PHE A 31 1.83 3.14 -4.57
N HIS A 32 3.01 3.64 -4.19
CA HIS A 32 3.47 5.00 -4.43
C HIS A 32 4.16 5.07 -5.78
N ASP A 33 3.42 5.53 -6.79
CA ASP A 33 3.94 5.72 -8.13
C ASP A 33 4.53 7.14 -8.26
N ASP A 34 5.83 7.27 -8.01
CA ASP A 34 6.54 8.56 -8.12
C ASP A 34 6.56 9.08 -9.57
N GLU A 35 6.65 8.17 -10.54
CA GLU A 35 6.69 8.45 -11.99
C GLU A 35 5.46 9.27 -12.44
N ASN A 36 4.26 8.85 -12.05
CA ASN A 36 3.00 9.53 -12.36
C ASN A 36 2.52 10.42 -11.19
N ARG A 37 3.30 10.52 -10.11
CA ARG A 37 2.99 11.26 -8.87
C ARG A 37 1.60 10.92 -8.33
N CYS A 38 1.26 9.63 -8.32
CA CYS A 38 -0.03 9.15 -7.85
C CYS A 38 0.14 7.98 -6.87
N GLU A 39 -0.86 7.80 -6.02
CA GLU A 39 -0.96 6.64 -5.15
C GLU A 39 -2.04 5.71 -5.71
N ARG A 40 -1.75 4.42 -5.72
CA ARG A 40 -2.69 3.38 -6.17
C ARG A 40 -2.95 2.40 -5.05
N TYR A 41 -4.17 1.90 -4.93
CA TYR A 41 -4.58 1.05 -3.81
C TYR A 41 -5.01 -0.31 -4.32
N SER A 42 -4.63 -1.34 -3.60
CA SER A 42 -5.07 -2.69 -3.93
C SER A 42 -6.59 -2.78 -3.80
N GLU A 43 -7.23 -3.33 -4.83
CA GLU A 43 -8.64 -3.73 -4.77
C GLU A 43 -8.85 -4.90 -3.79
N SER A 44 -7.79 -5.66 -3.52
CA SER A 44 -7.80 -6.75 -2.54
C SER A 44 -7.48 -6.21 -1.15
N VAL A 45 -8.13 -6.82 -0.16
CA VAL A 45 -7.88 -6.55 1.25
C VAL A 45 -7.49 -7.84 1.96
N TRP A 46 -6.70 -7.72 3.02
CA TRP A 46 -6.20 -8.83 3.81
C TRP A 46 -6.67 -8.73 5.26
N ASP A 47 -6.96 -9.86 5.88
CA ASP A 47 -7.38 -9.93 7.29
C ASP A 47 -6.24 -9.70 8.28
N THR A 48 -4.98 -9.77 7.82
CA THR A 48 -3.79 -9.58 8.67
C THR A 48 -2.73 -8.71 7.99
N GLN A 49 -2.04 -7.91 8.81
CA GLN A 49 -0.94 -7.07 8.35
C GLN A 49 0.18 -7.90 7.71
N GLU A 50 0.53 -9.04 8.32
CA GLU A 50 1.60 -9.92 7.83
C GLU A 50 1.31 -10.45 6.43
N ALA A 51 0.05 -10.81 6.13
CA ALA A 51 -0.34 -11.26 4.80
C ALA A 51 -0.18 -10.15 3.76
N ALA A 52 -0.62 -8.93 4.08
CA ALA A 52 -0.44 -7.77 3.22
C ALA A 52 1.05 -7.42 3.02
N GLU A 53 1.87 -7.52 4.07
CA GLU A 53 3.32 -7.25 4.01
C GLU A 53 4.07 -8.26 3.14
N LEU A 54 3.69 -9.54 3.19
CA LEU A 54 4.25 -10.58 2.32
C LEU A 54 3.96 -10.27 0.85
N VAL A 55 2.73 -9.89 0.53
CA VAL A 55 2.32 -9.53 -0.84
C VAL A 55 3.04 -8.27 -1.30
N ALA A 56 3.09 -7.22 -0.46
CA ALA A 56 3.80 -5.98 -0.76
C ALA A 56 5.29 -6.23 -1.03
N SER A 57 5.94 -7.07 -0.20
CA SER A 57 7.35 -7.43 -0.39
C SER A 57 7.57 -8.26 -1.65
N HIS A 58 6.64 -9.13 -2.01
CA HIS A 58 6.70 -9.90 -3.25
C HIS A 58 6.57 -8.96 -4.47
N MET A 59 5.61 -8.04 -4.45
CA MET A 59 5.43 -7.06 -5.53
C MET A 59 6.64 -6.15 -5.71
N GLU A 60 7.23 -5.69 -4.61
CA GLU A 60 8.47 -4.89 -4.62
C GLU A 60 9.64 -5.69 -5.22
N HIS A 61 9.82 -6.95 -4.81
CA HIS A 61 10.88 -7.81 -5.33
C HIS A 61 10.76 -8.08 -6.83
N HIS A 62 9.53 -8.26 -7.32
CA HIS A 62 9.25 -8.51 -8.72
C HIS A 62 9.14 -7.24 -9.58
N GLY A 63 9.24 -6.04 -8.99
CA GLY A 63 9.01 -4.79 -9.69
C GLY A 63 7.63 -4.71 -10.34
N SER A 64 6.63 -5.40 -9.76
CA SER A 64 5.29 -5.45 -10.32
C SER A 64 4.66 -4.07 -10.24
N ARG A 65 4.14 -3.56 -11.36
CA ARG A 65 3.37 -2.31 -11.39
C ARG A 65 1.89 -2.67 -11.48
N PRO A 66 1.09 -2.51 -10.41
CA PRO A 66 -0.31 -2.84 -10.49
C PRO A 66 -1.05 -1.88 -11.44
N TYR A 67 -1.50 -2.40 -12.58
CA TYR A 67 -2.19 -1.63 -13.63
C TYR A 67 -3.67 -1.40 -13.33
N HIS A 68 -4.30 -2.26 -12.52
CA HIS A 68 -5.75 -2.23 -12.22
C HIS A 68 -6.11 -1.59 -10.86
N TRP A 69 -5.12 -1.11 -10.12
CA TRP A 69 -5.36 -0.54 -8.80
C TRP A 69 -6.02 0.84 -8.89
N ASP A 70 -6.98 1.07 -7.99
CA ASP A 70 -7.75 2.31 -7.98
C ASP A 70 -6.81 3.49 -7.66
N VAL A 71 -6.93 4.56 -8.43
CA VAL A 71 -6.13 5.77 -8.22
C VAL A 71 -6.93 6.63 -7.26
N LEU A 72 -6.46 6.84 -6.00
CA LEU A 72 -7.01 7.98 -5.26
C LEU A 72 -6.60 9.23 -6.05
N ARG A 73 -7.60 9.86 -6.67
CA ARG A 73 -7.47 11.23 -7.15
C ARG A 73 -6.93 12.03 -5.97
N LYS A 74 -5.75 12.61 -6.16
CA LYS A 74 -5.22 13.69 -5.31
C LYS A 74 -6.38 14.58 -4.88
N LYS A 75 -6.54 14.77 -3.57
CA LYS A 75 -7.35 15.90 -3.07
C LYS A 75 -6.82 17.15 -3.78
N ALA A 76 -7.70 17.77 -4.56
CA ALA A 76 -7.46 19.06 -5.19
C ALA A 76 -7.23 20.14 -4.14
#